data_AF-A0A847B390-F1
#
_entry.id   AF-A0A847B390-F1
#
_cell.length_a   1.000
_cell.length_b   1.000
_cell.length_c   1.000
_cell.angle_alpha   90.00
_cell.angle_beta   90.00
_cell.angle_gamma   90.00
#
_symmetry.space_group_name_H-M   'P 1'
#
loop_
_entity.id
_entity.type
_entity.pdbx_description
1 polymer ?
#
loop_
_entity_poly.entity_id
_entity_poly.type
_entity_poly.pdbx_seq_one_letter_code
_entity_poly.pdbx_strand_id
1 'polypeptide(L)'
;MMDYNIIDHNAWSKMALGWLKPYVVTGDAEITINPVESSGDAILIADNWNGTSFDEFILLELYTPTGLNKLDSRTNYVDRYPRAYTTAGVRLLHIDARLGIFNYSNQFINYGDPGSGPLYNDSTQRYFAMANSNTPSYSADENHRLVHMIQALGTNTFDEGMSGTNSDLFKTGQTFSMSTHGTEFFKNRNKLNNGNALGYAIYFSSVSSESATIRIEKI
;
A
#
# COMPACT_ATOMS: atom_id res chain seq x y z
N MET A 1 -4.13 -1.94 -8.91
CA MET A 1 -5.03 -1.38 -9.96
C MET A 1 -6.23 -0.76 -9.26
N MET A 2 -6.88 0.24 -9.86
CA MET A 2 -8.03 0.97 -9.29
C MET A 2 -9.24 0.04 -9.20
N ASP A 3 -9.76 -0.17 -8.00
CA ASP A 3 -11.02 -0.89 -7.85
C ASP A 3 -12.17 -0.03 -8.40
N TYR A 4 -13.16 -0.66 -9.03
CA TYR A 4 -14.26 0.02 -9.71
C TYR A 4 -13.84 1.08 -10.75
N ASN A 5 -12.58 1.12 -11.20
CA ASN A 5 -12.07 2.19 -12.07
C ASN A 5 -12.36 3.61 -11.53
N ILE A 6 -12.39 3.76 -10.20
CA ILE A 6 -12.58 5.05 -9.52
C ILE A 6 -11.25 5.48 -8.93
N ILE A 7 -11.01 6.79 -8.91
CA ILE A 7 -9.80 7.48 -8.46
C ILE A 7 -8.63 7.27 -9.43
N ASP A 8 -7.57 8.04 -9.22
CA ASP A 8 -6.29 7.88 -9.89
C ASP A 8 -5.53 6.64 -9.36
N HIS A 9 -4.53 6.19 -10.12
CA HIS A 9 -3.57 5.18 -9.70
C HIS A 9 -2.92 5.56 -8.37
N ASN A 10 -2.89 4.61 -7.43
CA ASN A 10 -2.16 4.77 -6.18
C ASN A 10 -0.65 4.88 -6.41
N ALA A 11 0.05 5.41 -5.40
CA ALA A 11 1.47 5.67 -5.46
C ALA A 11 2.29 4.41 -5.78
N TRP A 12 1.88 3.23 -5.30
CA TRP A 12 2.57 1.98 -5.61
C TRP A 12 2.49 1.64 -7.10
N SER A 13 1.30 1.74 -7.71
CA SER A 13 1.12 1.45 -9.14
C SER A 13 1.97 2.40 -9.99
N LYS A 14 2.02 3.69 -9.62
CA LYS A 14 2.88 4.69 -10.27
C LYS A 14 4.37 4.39 -10.07
N MET A 15 4.78 3.98 -8.87
CA MET A 15 6.16 3.57 -8.56
C MET A 15 6.58 2.35 -9.37
N ALA A 16 5.72 1.32 -9.46
CA ALA A 16 5.99 0.10 -10.23
C ALA A 16 6.11 0.37 -11.75
N LEU A 17 5.41 1.39 -12.25
CA LEU A 17 5.52 1.86 -13.64
C LEU A 17 6.69 2.83 -13.87
N GLY A 18 7.42 3.20 -12.81
CA GLY A 18 8.53 4.17 -12.88
C GLY A 18 8.08 5.63 -13.04
N TRP A 19 6.82 5.94 -12.76
CA TRP A 19 6.27 7.30 -12.89
C TRP A 19 6.54 8.20 -11.68
N LEU A 20 6.82 7.60 -10.52
CA LEU A 20 7.24 8.34 -9.33
C LEU A 20 8.35 7.61 -8.57
N LYS A 21 9.05 8.36 -7.73
CA LYS A 21 10.08 7.84 -6.82
C LYS A 21 9.77 8.34 -5.40
N PRO A 22 9.46 7.45 -4.44
CA PRO A 22 9.11 7.88 -3.09
C PRO A 22 10.33 8.38 -2.30
N TYR A 23 10.06 9.19 -1.28
CA TYR A 23 11.02 9.41 -0.19
C TYR A 23 11.14 8.13 0.63
N VAL A 24 12.35 7.58 0.73
CA VAL A 24 12.60 6.34 1.48
C VAL A 24 13.09 6.71 2.87
N VAL A 25 12.36 6.26 3.89
CA VAL A 25 12.72 6.51 5.29
C VAL A 25 13.79 5.53 5.76
N THR A 26 14.86 6.05 6.36
CA THR A 26 15.98 5.25 6.91
C THR A 26 16.19 5.46 8.42
N GLY A 27 15.36 6.28 9.06
CA GLY A 27 15.44 6.65 10.47
C GLY A 27 14.37 7.69 10.82
N ASP A 28 14.57 8.45 11.89
CA ASP A 28 13.68 9.55 12.26
C ASP A 28 13.63 10.61 11.15
N ALA A 29 12.43 11.06 10.78
CA ALA A 29 12.24 12.00 9.68
C ALA A 29 11.01 12.87 9.87
N GLU A 30 11.03 14.05 9.27
CA GLU A 30 9.84 14.87 9.03
C GLU A 30 9.82 15.24 7.54
N ILE A 31 8.76 14.80 6.84
CA ILE A 31 8.66 14.89 5.39
C ILE A 31 7.32 15.53 5.03
N THR A 32 7.36 16.55 4.16
CA THR A 32 6.16 17.15 3.58
C THR A 32 5.95 16.63 2.17
N ILE A 33 4.75 16.13 1.90
CA ILE A 33 4.33 15.65 0.58
C ILE A 33 3.16 16.48 0.04
N ASN A 34 3.13 16.69 -1.27
CA ASN A 34 2.03 17.32 -1.98
C ASN A 34 1.04 16.25 -2.51
N PRO A 35 -0.11 16.63 -3.10
CA PRO A 35 -1.07 15.67 -3.62
C PRO A 35 -0.47 14.75 -4.67
N VAL A 36 -0.67 13.45 -4.51
CA VAL A 36 -0.03 12.42 -5.36
C VAL A 36 -0.49 12.45 -6.82
N GLU A 37 -1.68 12.99 -7.08
CA GLU A 37 -2.26 13.13 -8.42
C GLU A 37 -1.49 14.14 -9.28
N SER A 38 -0.92 15.18 -8.66
CA SER A 38 -0.25 16.28 -9.36
C SER A 38 1.27 16.30 -9.17
N SER A 39 1.77 15.86 -8.01
CA SER A 39 3.20 15.88 -7.68
C SER A 39 3.90 14.54 -7.85
N GLY A 40 3.20 13.42 -7.62
CA GLY A 40 3.82 12.11 -7.44
C GLY A 40 4.58 11.93 -6.12
N ASP A 41 4.47 12.87 -5.17
CA ASP A 41 5.10 12.73 -3.86
C ASP A 41 4.48 11.56 -3.07
N ALA A 42 5.34 10.70 -2.52
CA ALA A 42 4.97 9.58 -1.67
C ALA A 42 6.10 9.24 -0.68
N ILE A 43 5.77 8.62 0.46
CA ILE A 43 6.76 8.18 1.45
C ILE A 43 6.72 6.66 1.56
N LEU A 44 7.88 6.00 1.44
CA LEU A 44 8.06 4.57 1.62
C LEU A 44 8.76 4.28 2.95
N ILE A 45 8.20 3.35 3.72
CA ILE A 45 8.69 2.95 5.03
C ILE A 45 8.82 1.43 5.09
N ALA A 46 10.06 0.96 5.20
CA ALA A 46 10.42 -0.42 5.52
C ALA A 46 11.90 -0.50 5.92
N ASP A 47 12.21 -1.25 6.98
CA ASP A 47 13.59 -1.41 7.46
C ASP A 47 14.47 -2.28 6.56
N ASN A 48 13.87 -3.22 5.82
CA ASN A 48 14.58 -4.18 4.97
C ASN A 48 14.11 -4.12 3.51
N TRP A 49 13.92 -2.90 2.99
CA TRP A 49 13.49 -2.71 1.61
C TRP A 49 14.57 -3.13 0.60
N ASN A 50 14.21 -3.97 -0.37
CA ASN A 50 15.12 -4.51 -1.38
C ASN A 50 15.47 -3.51 -2.51
N GLY A 51 14.97 -2.27 -2.45
CA GLY A 51 15.24 -1.24 -3.44
C GLY A 51 14.32 -1.26 -4.67
N THR A 52 13.29 -2.11 -4.68
CA THR A 52 12.37 -2.27 -5.82
C THR A 52 10.91 -2.03 -5.45
N SER A 53 10.04 -1.84 -6.44
CA SER A 53 8.58 -1.80 -6.21
C SER A 53 7.97 -3.16 -5.85
N PHE A 54 8.76 -4.24 -5.89
CA PHE A 54 8.34 -5.63 -5.72
C PHE A 54 8.86 -6.20 -4.40
N ASP A 55 8.45 -5.57 -3.31
CA ASP A 55 8.79 -5.93 -1.94
C ASP A 55 7.59 -5.67 -1.03
N GLU A 56 7.80 -5.83 0.28
CA GLU A 56 6.82 -5.51 1.30
C GLU A 56 7.19 -4.24 2.08
N PHE A 57 6.29 -3.26 2.11
CA PHE A 57 6.50 -1.97 2.77
C PHE A 57 5.19 -1.23 3.04
N ILE A 58 5.29 -0.14 3.81
CA ILE A 58 4.22 0.84 3.96
C ILE A 58 4.48 2.02 3.02
N LEU A 59 3.43 2.51 2.34
CA LEU A 59 3.48 3.64 1.43
C LEU A 59 2.43 4.69 1.82
N LEU A 60 2.83 5.96 1.87
CA LEU A 60 1.96 7.08 2.19
C LEU A 60 1.80 7.98 0.99
N GLU A 61 0.57 8.46 0.78
CA GLU A 61 0.27 9.43 -0.26
C GLU A 61 -0.83 10.40 0.19
N LEU A 62 -0.70 11.68 -0.17
CA LEU A 62 -1.77 12.65 0.03
C LEU A 62 -2.81 12.51 -1.08
N TYR A 63 -3.99 12.03 -0.72
CA TYR A 63 -5.16 12.03 -1.60
C TYR A 63 -5.87 13.39 -1.53
N THR A 64 -6.29 13.89 -2.68
CA THR A 64 -7.15 15.06 -2.79
C THR A 64 -8.28 14.82 -3.80
N PRO A 65 -9.50 15.36 -3.57
CA PRO A 65 -10.62 15.31 -4.52
C PRO A 65 -10.45 16.34 -5.66
N THR A 66 -9.25 16.42 -6.21
CA THR A 66 -8.81 17.33 -7.28
C THR A 66 -8.22 16.55 -8.44
N GLY A 67 -7.83 17.25 -9.51
CA GLY A 67 -7.22 16.64 -10.69
C GLY A 67 -8.03 15.46 -11.23
N LEU A 68 -7.36 14.32 -11.41
CA LEU A 68 -7.96 13.08 -11.91
C LEU A 68 -9.05 12.52 -10.97
N ASN A 69 -8.99 12.78 -9.67
CA ASN A 69 -9.97 12.31 -8.69
C ASN A 69 -11.27 13.15 -8.66
N LYS A 70 -11.27 14.33 -9.29
CA LYS A 70 -12.33 15.34 -9.11
C LYS A 70 -13.70 14.86 -9.57
N LEU A 71 -13.76 14.15 -10.71
CA LEU A 71 -15.03 13.65 -11.24
C LEU A 71 -15.61 12.61 -10.28
N ASP A 72 -14.79 11.64 -9.89
CA ASP A 72 -15.16 10.55 -9.00
C ASP A 72 -15.57 10.99 -7.59
N SER A 73 -15.05 12.12 -7.15
CA SER A 73 -15.39 12.71 -5.84
C SER A 73 -16.73 13.45 -5.86
N ARG A 74 -17.23 13.81 -7.05
CA ARG A 74 -18.43 14.66 -7.22
C ARG A 74 -19.60 13.89 -7.83
N THR A 75 -19.32 12.88 -8.63
CA THR A 75 -20.32 12.12 -9.37
C THR A 75 -20.75 10.92 -8.55
N ASN A 76 -22.05 10.80 -8.31
CA ASN A 76 -22.63 9.51 -7.93
C ASN A 76 -22.93 8.76 -9.22
N TYR A 77 -22.13 7.74 -9.53
CA TYR A 77 -22.36 6.90 -10.70
C TYR A 77 -23.62 6.03 -10.50
N VAL A 78 -24.02 5.28 -11.52
CA VAL A 78 -25.29 4.53 -11.54
C VAL A 78 -25.39 3.50 -10.42
N ASP A 79 -26.61 3.25 -9.93
CA ASP A 79 -26.92 2.23 -8.91
C ASP A 79 -26.16 2.40 -7.58
N ARG A 80 -25.49 1.33 -7.12
CA ARG A 80 -24.74 1.26 -5.86
C ARG A 80 -23.24 1.47 -6.06
N TYR A 81 -22.84 2.09 -7.17
CA TYR A 81 -21.43 2.35 -7.43
C TYR A 81 -20.85 3.28 -6.36
N PRO A 82 -19.66 2.98 -5.81
CA PRO A 82 -19.08 3.84 -4.80
C PRO A 82 -18.74 5.21 -5.36
N ARG A 83 -18.74 6.22 -4.49
CA ARG A 83 -18.18 7.55 -4.79
C ARG A 83 -16.80 7.65 -4.14
N ALA A 84 -15.84 8.32 -4.79
CA ALA A 84 -14.55 8.56 -4.18
C ALA A 84 -14.66 9.47 -2.94
N TYR A 85 -13.55 9.55 -2.19
CA TYR A 85 -13.44 10.45 -1.04
C TYR A 85 -13.69 11.90 -1.46
N THR A 86 -14.45 12.65 -0.66
CA THR A 86 -14.82 14.04 -0.95
C THR A 86 -13.97 15.05 -0.19
N THR A 87 -12.98 14.58 0.57
CA THR A 87 -12.07 15.41 1.37
C THR A 87 -10.63 14.98 1.15
N ALA A 88 -9.69 15.91 1.33
CA ALA A 88 -8.27 15.59 1.29
C ALA A 88 -7.83 14.83 2.54
N GLY A 89 -6.89 13.91 2.42
CA GLY A 89 -6.32 13.18 3.55
C GLY A 89 -5.28 12.16 3.10
N VAL A 90 -4.51 11.62 4.04
CA VAL A 90 -3.42 10.70 3.70
C VAL A 90 -3.95 9.28 3.63
N ARG A 91 -3.68 8.59 2.52
CA ARG A 91 -3.86 7.14 2.43
C ARG A 91 -2.58 6.46 2.89
N LEU A 92 -2.74 5.49 3.78
CA LEU A 92 -1.67 4.61 4.23
C LEU A 92 -1.90 3.24 3.58
N LEU A 93 -0.95 2.79 2.77
CA LEU A 93 -1.06 1.56 2.02
C LEU A 93 -0.01 0.58 2.55
N HIS A 94 -0.44 -0.60 2.96
CA HIS A 94 0.44 -1.75 3.05
C HIS A 94 0.55 -2.40 1.68
N ILE A 95 1.77 -2.48 1.18
CA ILE A 95 2.12 -3.11 -0.08
C ILE A 95 2.81 -4.41 0.26
N ASP A 96 2.32 -5.52 -0.29
CA ASP A 96 2.98 -6.82 -0.24
C ASP A 96 3.15 -7.36 -1.67
N ALA A 97 4.05 -6.71 -2.41
CA ALA A 97 4.35 -7.01 -3.82
C ALA A 97 5.53 -7.97 -3.98
N ARG A 98 5.91 -8.67 -2.91
CA ARG A 98 7.01 -9.65 -2.91
C ARG A 98 6.82 -10.65 -4.04
N LEU A 99 7.92 -10.98 -4.71
CA LEU A 99 7.92 -11.98 -5.75
C LEU A 99 7.92 -13.39 -5.15
N GLY A 100 7.23 -14.28 -5.84
CA GLY A 100 7.20 -15.71 -5.59
C GLY A 100 7.83 -16.47 -6.74
N ILE A 101 8.41 -17.63 -6.42
CA ILE A 101 8.85 -18.62 -7.38
C ILE A 101 7.71 -19.60 -7.59
N PHE A 102 7.33 -19.79 -8.84
CA PHE A 102 6.26 -20.71 -9.25
C PHE A 102 6.81 -21.79 -10.16
N ASN A 103 6.23 -22.99 -10.12
CA ASN A 103 6.50 -24.02 -11.14
C ASN A 103 5.62 -23.80 -12.39
N TYR A 104 5.88 -24.54 -13.47
CA TYR A 104 5.11 -24.48 -14.72
C TYR A 104 3.60 -24.81 -14.57
N SER A 105 3.20 -25.42 -13.45
CA SER A 105 1.80 -25.69 -13.11
C SER A 105 1.18 -24.56 -12.27
N ASN A 106 1.81 -23.40 -12.22
CA ASN A 106 1.42 -22.21 -11.46
C ASN A 106 1.32 -22.41 -9.94
N GLN A 107 2.02 -23.41 -9.39
CA GLN A 107 2.05 -23.63 -7.95
C GLN A 107 3.15 -22.78 -7.30
N PHE A 108 2.78 -22.04 -6.26
CA PHE A 108 3.73 -21.30 -5.43
C PHE A 108 4.67 -22.26 -4.70
N ILE A 109 5.97 -22.00 -4.79
CA ILE A 109 7.01 -22.78 -4.11
C ILE A 109 7.50 -22.02 -2.87
N ASN A 110 7.94 -20.78 -3.06
CA ASN A 110 8.50 -19.92 -2.01
C ASN A 110 8.58 -18.47 -2.49
N TYR A 111 8.70 -17.53 -1.55
CA TYR A 111 9.09 -16.15 -1.86
C TYR A 111 10.55 -16.12 -2.34
N GLY A 112 10.87 -15.23 -3.29
CA GLY A 112 12.23 -15.04 -3.77
C GLY A 112 12.33 -14.01 -4.90
N ASP A 113 13.49 -13.36 -4.97
CA ASP A 113 13.81 -12.33 -5.95
C ASP A 113 14.58 -12.88 -7.17
N PRO A 114 14.63 -12.16 -8.30
CA PRO A 114 15.44 -12.55 -9.45
C PRO A 114 16.91 -12.68 -9.03
N GLY A 115 17.49 -13.85 -9.26
CA GLY A 115 18.84 -14.20 -8.78
C GLY A 115 18.87 -15.13 -7.57
N SER A 116 17.73 -15.43 -6.95
CA SER A 116 17.64 -16.38 -5.81
C SER A 116 17.90 -17.86 -6.17
N GLY A 117 18.16 -18.17 -7.44
CA GLY A 117 18.47 -19.52 -7.91
C GLY A 117 18.22 -19.69 -9.42
N PRO A 118 18.62 -20.84 -10.01
CA PRO A 118 18.37 -21.10 -11.42
C PRO A 118 16.86 -21.26 -11.69
N LEU A 119 16.35 -20.48 -12.65
CA LEU A 119 14.98 -20.63 -13.18
C LEU A 119 14.81 -21.90 -14.03
N TYR A 120 15.94 -22.44 -14.50
CA TYR A 120 16.01 -23.62 -15.34
C TYR A 120 16.93 -24.66 -14.69
N ASN A 121 16.34 -25.77 -14.25
CA ASN A 121 17.02 -27.06 -14.29
C ASN A 121 16.11 -28.01 -15.09
N ASP A 122 16.68 -29.04 -15.71
CA ASP A 122 15.99 -29.95 -16.67
C ASP A 122 14.69 -30.61 -16.17
N SER A 123 14.30 -30.40 -14.89
CA SER A 123 13.13 -31.00 -14.25
C SER A 123 12.11 -30.01 -13.66
N THR A 124 12.46 -28.72 -13.48
CA THR A 124 11.54 -27.73 -12.91
C THR A 124 11.63 -26.42 -13.67
N GLN A 125 10.79 -26.28 -14.69
CA GLN A 125 10.53 -24.97 -15.32
C GLN A 125 9.92 -24.05 -14.25
N ARG A 126 10.67 -23.02 -13.84
CA ARG A 126 10.25 -22.05 -12.82
C ARG A 126 10.15 -20.65 -13.40
N TYR A 127 9.30 -19.82 -12.81
CA TYR A 127 9.20 -18.41 -13.14
C TYR A 127 8.92 -17.56 -11.90
N PHE A 128 9.18 -16.26 -12.00
CA PHE A 128 8.84 -15.28 -10.97
C PHE A 128 7.53 -14.58 -11.33
N ALA A 129 6.68 -14.39 -10.33
CA ALA A 129 5.51 -13.52 -10.41
C ALA A 129 5.25 -12.88 -9.05
N MET A 130 4.41 -11.85 -8.98
CA MET A 130 3.94 -11.33 -7.69
C MET A 130 3.23 -12.47 -6.94
N ALA A 131 3.64 -12.70 -5.70
CA ALA A 131 3.11 -13.79 -4.90
C ALA A 131 1.72 -13.49 -4.35
N ASN A 132 1.37 -12.21 -4.18
CA ASN A 132 0.11 -11.81 -3.58
C ASN A 132 -0.75 -11.02 -4.55
N SER A 133 -2.05 -11.07 -4.33
CA SER A 133 -3.09 -10.42 -5.13
C SER A 133 -4.13 -9.78 -4.22
N ASN A 134 -4.86 -8.80 -4.75
CA ASN A 134 -6.09 -8.33 -4.11
C ASN A 134 -7.27 -9.28 -4.32
N THR A 135 -7.12 -10.29 -5.17
CA THR A 135 -8.00 -11.47 -5.25
C THR A 135 -7.42 -12.56 -4.36
N PRO A 136 -8.00 -12.85 -3.17
CA PRO A 136 -7.37 -13.73 -2.18
C PRO A 136 -7.00 -15.11 -2.70
N SER A 137 -7.84 -15.71 -3.55
CA SER A 137 -7.61 -17.03 -4.15
C SER A 137 -6.43 -17.08 -5.13
N TYR A 138 -5.88 -15.93 -5.52
CA TYR A 138 -4.69 -15.84 -6.37
C TYR A 138 -3.43 -15.48 -5.59
N SER A 139 -3.53 -15.24 -4.29
CA SER A 139 -2.38 -15.05 -3.42
C SER A 139 -1.77 -16.40 -3.02
N ALA A 140 -0.46 -16.43 -2.83
CA ALA A 140 0.27 -17.54 -2.22
C ALA A 140 -0.24 -17.84 -0.79
N ASP A 141 -0.71 -16.80 -0.10
CA ASP A 141 -1.45 -16.88 1.16
C ASP A 141 -2.72 -16.03 1.03
N GLU A 142 -3.89 -16.64 1.22
CA GLU A 142 -5.18 -15.98 1.07
C GLU A 142 -5.42 -14.82 2.06
N ASN A 143 -4.58 -14.67 3.09
CA ASN A 143 -4.65 -13.55 4.04
C ASN A 143 -3.73 -12.39 3.65
N HIS A 144 -2.89 -12.56 2.62
CA HIS A 144 -2.03 -11.50 2.12
C HIS A 144 -2.73 -10.78 0.96
N ARG A 145 -2.62 -9.45 0.96
CA ARG A 145 -3.18 -8.55 -0.06
C ARG A 145 -2.01 -7.86 -0.76
N LEU A 146 -2.06 -7.75 -2.09
CA LEU A 146 -1.04 -7.01 -2.85
C LEU A 146 -0.99 -5.53 -2.43
N VAL A 147 -2.15 -4.88 -2.36
CA VAL A 147 -2.32 -3.51 -1.87
C VAL A 147 -3.44 -3.48 -0.85
N HIS A 148 -3.15 -3.16 0.41
CA HIS A 148 -4.16 -3.02 1.45
C HIS A 148 -4.13 -1.62 2.02
N MET A 149 -5.23 -0.87 1.88
CA MET A 149 -5.34 0.42 2.55
C MET A 149 -5.63 0.21 4.03
N ILE A 150 -4.79 0.80 4.88
CA ILE A 150 -4.97 0.85 6.33
C ILE A 150 -5.93 1.99 6.63
N GLN A 151 -7.07 1.69 7.25
CA GLN A 151 -8.08 2.70 7.59
C GLN A 151 -7.68 3.43 8.87
N ALA A 152 -7.79 4.76 8.86
CA ALA A 152 -7.34 5.62 9.96
C ALA A 152 -8.00 5.38 11.32
N LEU A 153 -9.17 4.74 11.35
CA LEU A 153 -9.88 4.39 12.58
C LEU A 153 -9.46 3.04 13.17
N GLY A 154 -8.52 2.33 12.55
CA GLY A 154 -8.08 1.02 13.04
C GLY A 154 -9.14 -0.07 12.86
N THR A 155 -9.98 0.01 11.82
CA THR A 155 -10.98 -1.02 11.46
C THR A 155 -10.67 -1.55 10.07
N ASN A 156 -10.88 -2.83 9.80
CA ASN A 156 -10.62 -3.41 8.48
C ASN A 156 -11.91 -3.83 7.75
N THR A 157 -12.76 -2.84 7.44
CA THR A 157 -14.04 -3.08 6.75
C THR A 157 -13.84 -3.43 5.27
N PHE A 158 -12.66 -3.17 4.70
CA PHE A 158 -12.35 -3.54 3.31
C PHE A 158 -12.25 -5.05 3.11
N ASP A 159 -11.90 -5.81 4.15
CA ASP A 159 -11.91 -7.28 4.09
C ASP A 159 -13.34 -7.85 4.07
N GLU A 160 -14.33 -7.04 4.47
CA GLU A 160 -15.76 -7.34 4.42
C GLU A 160 -16.43 -6.84 3.13
N GLY A 161 -15.65 -6.29 2.19
CA GLY A 161 -16.15 -5.78 0.91
C GLY A 161 -16.78 -4.38 0.97
N MET A 162 -16.54 -3.63 2.05
CA MET A 162 -17.04 -2.26 2.16
C MET A 162 -16.22 -1.29 1.30
N SER A 163 -16.86 -0.23 0.82
CA SER A 163 -16.20 0.85 0.09
C SER A 163 -15.59 1.91 1.00
N GLY A 164 -14.54 2.57 0.52
CA GLY A 164 -13.86 3.65 1.24
C GLY A 164 -14.73 4.88 1.49
N THR A 165 -14.52 5.50 2.65
CA THR A 165 -15.19 6.69 3.15
C THR A 165 -14.17 7.71 3.67
N ASN A 166 -14.59 8.97 3.85
CA ASN A 166 -13.68 10.03 4.31
C ASN A 166 -13.02 9.75 5.68
N SER A 167 -13.61 8.89 6.51
CA SER A 167 -13.04 8.48 7.81
C SER A 167 -11.86 7.52 7.68
N ASP A 168 -11.66 6.91 6.51
CA ASP A 168 -10.54 5.99 6.29
C ASP A 168 -9.23 6.72 6.01
N LEU A 169 -9.31 8.02 5.69
CA LEU A 169 -8.17 8.88 5.42
C LEU A 169 -7.57 9.42 6.72
N PHE A 170 -6.25 9.32 6.89
CA PHE A 170 -5.56 9.91 8.02
C PHE A 170 -5.54 11.45 7.93
N LYS A 171 -5.73 12.10 9.08
CA LYS A 171 -5.84 13.55 9.28
C LYS A 171 -4.85 14.03 10.33
N THR A 172 -4.71 15.35 10.43
CA THR A 172 -3.91 16.03 11.46
C THR A 172 -4.17 15.47 12.86
N GLY A 173 -3.09 15.15 13.57
CA GLY A 173 -3.11 14.66 14.95
C GLY A 173 -3.32 13.15 15.10
N GLN A 174 -3.63 12.43 14.02
CA GLN A 174 -3.72 10.96 14.07
C GLN A 174 -2.33 10.32 14.04
N THR A 175 -2.28 9.03 14.37
CA THR A 175 -1.05 8.25 14.41
C THR A 175 -1.26 6.85 13.88
N PHE A 176 -0.19 6.24 13.41
CA PHE A 176 -0.14 4.82 13.06
C PHE A 176 1.07 4.16 13.71
N SER A 177 0.87 2.95 14.21
CA SER A 177 1.94 2.02 14.57
C SER A 177 1.41 0.60 14.45
N MET A 178 2.32 -0.38 14.38
CA MET A 178 1.94 -1.79 14.47
C MET A 178 1.19 -2.12 15.76
N SER A 179 1.45 -1.41 16.87
CA SER A 179 0.76 -1.65 18.14
C SER A 179 -0.71 -1.21 18.13
N THR A 180 -1.06 -0.19 17.34
CA THR A 180 -2.41 0.39 17.32
C THR A 180 -3.29 -0.17 16.21
N HIS A 181 -2.71 -0.56 15.08
CA HIS A 181 -3.46 -1.03 13.91
C HIS A 181 -3.17 -2.48 13.55
N GLY A 182 -2.04 -3.03 14.01
CA GLY A 182 -1.49 -4.24 13.43
C GLY A 182 -2.42 -5.47 13.50
N THR A 183 -3.22 -5.59 14.57
CA THR A 183 -4.12 -6.73 14.78
C THR A 183 -5.22 -6.84 13.74
N GLU A 184 -5.60 -5.72 13.11
CA GLU A 184 -6.71 -5.64 12.17
C GLU A 184 -6.26 -5.82 10.72
N PHE A 185 -5.04 -5.39 10.39
CA PHE A 185 -4.56 -5.32 9.00
C PHE A 185 -3.47 -6.34 8.65
N PHE A 186 -2.81 -6.95 9.64
CA PHE A 186 -1.69 -7.86 9.38
C PHE A 186 -1.96 -9.23 9.98
N LYS A 187 -1.74 -10.27 9.19
CA LYS A 187 -1.79 -11.67 9.65
C LYS A 187 -0.89 -11.89 10.88
N ASN A 188 0.28 -11.27 10.86
CA ASN A 188 1.26 -11.38 11.94
C ASN A 188 1.01 -10.41 13.12
N ARG A 189 -0.08 -9.62 13.07
CA ARG A 189 -0.63 -8.74 14.12
C ARG A 189 0.26 -7.60 14.61
N ASN A 190 1.56 -7.76 14.72
CA ASN A 190 2.50 -6.72 15.14
C ASN A 190 3.73 -6.64 14.22
N LYS A 191 3.68 -7.35 13.09
CA LYS A 191 4.73 -7.44 12.09
C LYS A 191 4.12 -7.41 10.70
N LEU A 192 4.96 -7.08 9.73
CA LEU A 192 4.68 -7.27 8.31
C LEU A 192 4.47 -8.77 7.99
N ASN A 193 3.88 -9.10 6.85
CA ASN A 193 3.56 -10.46 6.42
C ASN A 193 4.82 -11.32 6.21
N ASN A 194 5.96 -10.72 5.87
CA ASN A 194 7.27 -11.37 5.84
C ASN A 194 7.82 -11.71 7.24
N GLY A 195 7.15 -11.29 8.31
CA GLY A 195 7.55 -11.53 9.69
C GLY A 195 8.61 -10.55 10.23
N ASN A 196 8.95 -9.50 9.47
CA ASN A 196 9.80 -8.41 9.92
C ASN A 196 8.99 -7.36 10.70
N ALA A 197 9.63 -6.70 11.66
CA ALA A 197 9.06 -5.51 12.26
C ALA A 197 8.99 -4.39 11.22
N LEU A 198 7.97 -3.53 11.32
CA LEU A 198 8.00 -2.26 10.60
C LEU A 198 9.08 -1.34 11.19
N GLY A 199 9.18 -1.28 12.53
CA GLY A 199 10.20 -0.50 13.24
C GLY A 199 9.92 0.99 13.34
N TYR A 200 8.70 1.44 12.99
CA TYR A 200 8.35 2.87 13.00
C TYR A 200 6.97 3.16 13.58
N ALA A 201 6.85 4.35 14.17
CA ALA A 201 5.61 5.05 14.43
C ALA A 201 5.47 6.26 13.47
N ILE A 202 4.25 6.53 13.02
CA ILE A 202 3.94 7.57 12.05
C ILE A 202 2.96 8.56 12.69
N TYR A 203 3.26 9.84 12.57
CA TYR A 203 2.45 10.94 13.09
C TYR A 203 2.08 11.88 11.95
N PHE A 204 0.78 12.14 11.82
CA PHE A 204 0.24 13.03 10.80
C PHE A 204 0.20 14.45 11.37
N SER A 205 1.32 15.16 11.32
CA SER A 205 1.52 16.46 12.00
C SER A 205 0.61 17.57 11.45
N SER A 206 0.45 17.63 10.13
CA SER A 206 -0.46 18.57 9.45
C SER A 206 -0.93 17.94 8.15
N VAL A 207 -2.23 17.98 7.87
CA VAL A 207 -2.82 17.44 6.63
C VAL A 207 -3.85 18.44 6.10
N SER A 208 -3.60 18.98 4.90
CA SER A 208 -4.52 19.85 4.16
C SER A 208 -4.73 19.37 2.72
N SER A 209 -5.45 20.14 1.89
CA SER A 209 -5.57 19.88 0.46
C SER A 209 -4.32 20.20 -0.35
N GLU A 210 -3.39 20.97 0.21
CA GLU A 210 -2.20 21.46 -0.48
C GLU A 210 -0.96 20.64 -0.12
N SER A 211 -0.87 20.17 1.12
CA SER A 211 0.28 19.37 1.58
C SER A 211 -0.05 18.59 2.84
N ALA A 212 0.78 17.59 3.12
CA ALA A 212 0.76 16.85 4.38
C ALA A 212 2.18 16.71 4.93
N THR A 213 2.38 17.13 6.18
CA THR A 213 3.65 16.96 6.91
C THR A 213 3.52 15.75 7.82
N ILE A 214 4.39 14.76 7.58
CA ILE A 214 4.42 13.48 8.25
C ILE A 214 5.73 13.37 9.04
N ARG A 215 5.61 13.09 10.33
CA ARG A 215 6.73 12.79 11.19
C ARG A 215 6.81 11.28 11.40
N ILE A 216 7.97 10.70 11.17
CA ILE A 216 8.25 9.27 11.34
C ILE A 216 9.31 9.12 12.42
N GLU A 217 9.08 8.22 13.37
CA GLU A 217 10.02 7.91 14.46
C GLU A 217 10.33 6.41 14.47
N LYS A 218 11.59 6.07 14.65
CA LYS A 218 12.06 4.68 14.82
C LYS A 218 11.79 4.19 16.25
N ILE A 219 11.30 2.96 16.40
CA ILE A 219 10.91 2.36 17.69
C ILE A 219 11.52 0.98 17.94
#